data_AF-A0A202DKE6-F1
#
_entry.id   AF-A0A202DKE6-F1
#
_cell.length_a   1.000
_cell.length_b   1.000
_cell.length_c   1.000
_cell.angle_alpha   90.00
_cell.angle_beta   90.00
_cell.angle_gamma   90.00
#
_symmetry.space_group_name_H-M   'P 1'
#
loop_
_entity.id
_entity.type
_entity.pdbx_description
1 polymer ?
#
loop_
_entity_poly.entity_id
_entity_poly.type
_entity_poly.pdbx_seq_one_letter_code
_entity_poly.pdbx_strand_id
1 'polypeptide(L)'
;MMNNVVWIIFDSCRYDSFARAKKPNIERLGDAEKRYSYASWTSPSHYAYLMGLMPHTSPPHVFASNVYREEFSKWEDRLGIEGLTFRSFLPHINLPTKLKELGYKTSARVSLPVLNPSTSINTGFDDYKLMDDHFDFSGMVDEIEFPADETRFYFLNVGETHYPYMMEGEDLPHISGVHGVVKKMDEQDGVNDEPFFDDELMKKLHDQQVKCVEYLDNHIGRLFEKCTRDTYFIITADHGELFGEDGYFGHGPIIHEKVFEVPFMEGRLSGSSGSVEAERQETDDERIANKLESLGYM
;
A
#
# COMPACT_ATOMS: atom_id res chain seq x y z
N MET A 1 13.11 2.23 -21.46
CA MET A 1 13.83 2.93 -20.37
C MET A 1 13.21 2.44 -19.07
N MET A 2 13.98 2.22 -18.00
CA MET A 2 13.41 1.72 -16.75
C MET A 2 12.45 2.75 -16.12
N ASN A 3 11.35 2.27 -15.56
CA ASN A 3 10.42 3.10 -14.81
C ASN A 3 11.00 3.39 -13.42
N ASN A 4 10.77 4.58 -12.88
CA ASN A 4 10.79 4.72 -11.43
C ASN A 4 9.66 3.88 -10.83
N VAL A 5 9.80 3.46 -9.58
CA VAL A 5 8.72 2.78 -8.87
C VAL A 5 8.47 3.48 -7.54
N VAL A 6 7.21 3.79 -7.27
CA VAL A 6 6.76 4.30 -5.98
C VAL A 6 5.70 3.35 -5.45
N TRP A 7 5.99 2.73 -4.31
CA TRP A 7 5.08 1.82 -3.63
C TRP A 7 4.66 2.42 -2.30
N ILE A 8 3.37 2.72 -2.18
CA ILE A 8 2.74 3.35 -1.01
C ILE A 8 1.83 2.34 -0.32
N ILE A 9 2.00 2.18 0.98
CA ILE A 9 1.24 1.29 1.84
C ILE A 9 0.55 2.14 2.90
N PHE A 10 -0.77 2.15 2.85
CA PHE A 10 -1.63 2.77 3.87
C PHE A 10 -1.77 1.79 5.02
N ASP A 11 -1.19 2.11 6.17
CA ASP A 11 -1.23 1.20 7.32
C ASP A 11 -2.68 1.03 7.81
N SER A 12 -3.11 -0.23 8.00
CA SER A 12 -4.43 -0.59 8.53
C SER A 12 -5.64 -0.12 7.71
N CYS A 13 -5.44 0.32 6.46
CA CYS A 13 -6.53 0.85 5.64
C CYS A 13 -7.45 -0.27 5.12
N ARG A 14 -8.72 -0.24 5.54
CA ARG A 14 -9.73 -1.16 5.00
C ARG A 14 -10.05 -0.87 3.54
N TYR A 15 -10.34 -1.95 2.80
CA TYR A 15 -10.87 -1.83 1.44
C TYR A 15 -12.13 -0.96 1.35
N ASP A 16 -13.10 -1.14 2.26
CA ASP A 16 -14.36 -0.38 2.21
C ASP A 16 -14.20 1.10 2.61
N SER A 17 -13.27 1.44 3.51
CA SER A 17 -12.86 2.83 3.76
C SER A 17 -12.32 3.47 2.47
N PHE A 18 -11.39 2.78 1.79
CA PHE A 18 -10.79 3.25 0.54
C PHE A 18 -11.80 3.35 -0.60
N ALA A 19 -12.74 2.41 -0.71
CA ALA A 19 -13.79 2.42 -1.72
C ALA A 19 -14.76 3.59 -1.54
N ARG A 20 -15.06 3.98 -0.29
CA ARG A 20 -15.95 5.10 0.05
C ARG A 20 -15.32 6.48 -0.13
N ALA A 21 -13.99 6.58 0.02
CA ALA A 21 -13.27 7.84 -0.07
C ALA A 21 -13.30 8.43 -1.49
N LYS A 22 -13.39 9.76 -1.57
CA LYS A 22 -13.17 10.49 -2.82
C LYS A 22 -11.67 10.61 -3.08
N LYS A 23 -11.21 10.02 -4.19
CA LYS A 23 -9.78 9.87 -4.48
C LYS A 23 -9.45 10.15 -5.96
N PRO A 24 -9.74 11.38 -6.45
CA PRO A 24 -9.60 11.72 -7.87
C PRO A 24 -8.16 11.63 -8.38
N ASN A 25 -7.15 11.72 -7.51
CA ASN A 25 -5.76 11.55 -7.94
C ASN A 25 -5.45 10.07 -8.12
N ILE A 26 -5.70 9.24 -7.11
CA ILE A 26 -5.43 7.81 -7.14
C ILE A 26 -6.18 7.12 -8.30
N GLU A 27 -7.43 7.53 -8.57
CA GLU A 27 -8.25 7.02 -9.69
C GLU A 27 -7.61 7.21 -11.07
N ARG A 28 -6.60 8.09 -11.20
CA ARG A 28 -5.81 8.22 -12.44
C ARG A 28 -4.97 6.98 -12.75
N LEU A 29 -4.74 6.10 -11.78
CA LEU A 29 -4.00 4.84 -11.97
C LEU A 29 -4.88 3.70 -12.51
N GLY A 30 -6.22 3.83 -12.44
CA GLY A 30 -7.17 2.80 -12.86
C GLY A 30 -8.21 2.47 -11.79
N ASP A 31 -8.79 1.28 -11.88
CA ASP A 31 -9.83 0.82 -10.95
C ASP A 31 -9.24 0.22 -9.67
N ALA A 32 -9.93 0.44 -8.56
CA ALA A 32 -9.57 -0.15 -7.26
C ALA A 32 -9.97 -1.63 -7.19
N GLU A 33 -8.98 -2.50 -6.92
CA GLU A 33 -9.22 -3.91 -6.66
C GLU A 33 -9.37 -4.19 -5.15
N LYS A 34 -10.32 -5.07 -4.80
CA LYS A 34 -10.33 -5.71 -3.49
C LYS A 34 -9.36 -6.87 -3.50
N ARG A 35 -8.34 -6.84 -2.65
CA ARG A 35 -7.38 -7.93 -2.49
C ARG A 35 -7.25 -8.34 -1.02
N TYR A 36 -6.48 -9.38 -0.78
CA TYR A 36 -6.30 -9.99 0.53
C TYR A 36 -4.84 -9.90 0.96
N SER A 37 -4.62 -9.41 2.18
CA SER A 37 -3.29 -9.40 2.80
C SER A 37 -2.80 -10.81 3.15
N TYR A 38 -1.48 -11.00 3.22
CA TYR A 38 -0.86 -12.24 3.70
C TYR A 38 -0.85 -12.34 5.23
N ALA A 39 -1.01 -11.24 5.96
CA ALA A 39 -0.99 -11.20 7.41
C ALA A 39 -1.94 -10.13 7.97
N SER A 40 -2.27 -10.25 9.25
CA SER A 40 -3.27 -9.41 9.92
C SER A 40 -2.69 -8.17 10.62
N TRP A 41 -1.39 -7.89 10.45
CA TRP A 41 -0.67 -6.81 11.16
C TRP A 41 0.60 -6.42 10.41
N THR A 42 1.09 -5.21 10.67
CA THR A 42 2.08 -4.49 9.87
C THR A 42 3.34 -5.30 9.51
N SER A 43 4.10 -5.78 10.51
CA SER A 43 5.46 -6.27 10.25
C SER A 43 5.49 -7.51 9.32
N PRO A 44 4.71 -8.59 9.56
CA PRO A 44 4.69 -9.73 8.64
C PRO A 44 4.11 -9.43 7.26
N SER A 45 3.14 -8.52 7.14
CA SER A 45 2.64 -8.08 5.83
C SER A 45 3.78 -7.44 5.01
N HIS A 46 4.57 -6.58 5.64
CA HIS A 46 5.70 -5.91 4.99
C HIS A 46 6.83 -6.88 4.61
N TYR A 47 7.11 -7.91 5.42
CA TYR A 47 8.07 -8.95 5.03
C TYR A 47 7.62 -9.70 3.77
N ALA A 48 6.33 -10.05 3.65
CA ALA A 48 5.80 -10.66 2.45
C ALA A 48 5.91 -9.73 1.23
N TYR A 49 5.60 -8.44 1.41
CA TYR A 49 5.66 -7.45 0.35
C TYR A 49 7.08 -7.20 -0.15
N LEU A 50 8.06 -7.08 0.75
CA LEU A 50 9.46 -6.88 0.37
C LEU A 50 10.11 -8.09 -0.30
N MET A 51 9.47 -9.26 -0.31
CA MET A 51 9.84 -10.35 -1.21
C MET A 51 9.55 -10.04 -2.68
N GLY A 52 8.69 -9.06 -2.96
CA GLY A 52 8.17 -8.72 -4.29
C GLY A 52 6.71 -9.13 -4.52
N LEU A 53 5.99 -9.53 -3.46
CA LEU A 53 4.59 -9.95 -3.55
C LEU A 53 3.64 -8.76 -3.35
N MET A 54 2.51 -8.80 -4.03
CA MET A 54 1.37 -7.91 -3.78
C MET A 54 0.28 -8.65 -3.00
N PRO A 55 -0.65 -7.95 -2.31
CA PRO A 55 -1.84 -8.60 -1.80
C PRO A 55 -2.54 -9.38 -2.91
N HIS A 56 -3.12 -10.52 -2.56
CA HIS A 56 -3.56 -11.53 -3.52
C HIS A 56 -5.07 -11.51 -3.74
N THR A 57 -5.55 -12.05 -4.85
CA THR A 57 -6.99 -12.18 -5.12
C THR A 57 -7.63 -13.41 -4.45
N SER A 58 -6.82 -14.26 -3.81
CA SER A 58 -7.26 -15.52 -3.17
C SER A 58 -7.99 -16.47 -4.13
N PRO A 59 -7.41 -16.79 -5.30
CA PRO A 59 -8.12 -17.55 -6.32
C PRO A 59 -8.35 -19.00 -5.87
N PRO A 60 -9.59 -19.54 -5.95
CA PRO A 60 -9.84 -20.93 -5.64
C PRO A 60 -9.27 -21.83 -6.74
N HIS A 61 -8.91 -23.06 -6.38
CA HIS A 61 -8.42 -24.09 -7.31
C HIS A 61 -7.12 -23.74 -8.08
N VAL A 62 -6.32 -22.80 -7.57
CA VAL A 62 -5.01 -22.43 -8.13
C VAL A 62 -3.90 -22.81 -7.15
N PHE A 63 -2.83 -23.44 -7.64
CA PHE A 63 -1.64 -23.68 -6.80
C PHE A 63 -0.93 -22.37 -6.48
N ALA A 64 -0.50 -22.20 -5.22
CA ALA A 64 0.21 -21.01 -4.77
C ALA A 64 1.44 -20.68 -5.65
N SER A 65 2.15 -21.70 -6.15
CA SER A 65 3.29 -21.50 -7.07
C SER A 65 2.93 -20.80 -8.37
N ASN A 66 1.71 -20.98 -8.88
CA ASN A 66 1.25 -20.26 -10.08
C ASN A 66 0.97 -18.80 -9.75
N VAL A 67 0.31 -18.54 -8.61
CA VAL A 67 0.07 -17.17 -8.12
C VAL A 67 1.38 -16.41 -7.96
N TYR A 68 2.38 -17.01 -7.32
CA TYR A 68 3.69 -16.38 -7.18
C TYR A 68 4.36 -16.16 -8.54
N ARG A 69 4.39 -17.16 -9.42
CA ARG A 69 5.02 -17.02 -10.74
C ARG A 69 4.40 -15.86 -11.54
N GLU A 70 3.08 -15.77 -11.56
CA GLU A 70 2.34 -14.71 -12.27
C GLU A 70 2.59 -13.34 -11.65
N GLU A 71 2.57 -13.25 -10.31
CA GLU A 71 2.82 -11.99 -9.62
C GLU A 71 4.26 -11.48 -9.84
N PHE A 72 5.24 -12.38 -9.81
CA PHE A 72 6.63 -12.02 -10.09
C PHE A 72 6.87 -11.63 -11.55
N SER A 73 6.12 -12.19 -12.52
CA SER A 73 6.24 -11.76 -13.91
C SER A 73 5.74 -10.33 -14.15
N LYS A 74 4.80 -9.82 -13.35
CA LYS A 74 4.32 -8.43 -13.47
C LYS A 74 5.40 -7.39 -13.18
N TRP A 75 6.50 -7.77 -12.51
CA TRP A 75 7.64 -6.87 -12.33
C TRP A 75 8.34 -6.51 -13.66
N GLU A 76 8.16 -7.31 -14.72
CA GLU A 76 8.62 -6.95 -16.07
C GLU A 76 8.01 -5.61 -16.51
N ASP A 77 6.68 -5.50 -16.41
CA ASP A 77 5.91 -4.31 -16.78
C ASP A 77 6.12 -3.15 -15.79
N ARG A 78 6.12 -3.44 -14.48
CA ARG A 78 6.34 -2.44 -13.43
C ARG A 78 7.68 -1.73 -13.59
N LEU A 79 8.74 -2.49 -13.90
CA LEU A 79 10.09 -1.94 -14.05
C LEU A 79 10.38 -1.47 -15.48
N GLY A 80 9.64 -1.95 -16.48
CA GLY A 80 9.96 -1.72 -17.89
C GLY A 80 11.25 -2.43 -18.32
N ILE A 81 11.47 -3.65 -17.81
CA ILE A 81 12.66 -4.47 -18.05
C ILE A 81 12.22 -5.86 -18.51
N GLU A 82 12.47 -6.20 -19.77
CA GLU A 82 12.08 -7.49 -20.36
C GLU A 82 12.78 -8.70 -19.69
N GLY A 83 12.09 -9.84 -19.64
CA GLY A 83 12.64 -11.12 -19.24
C GLY A 83 12.81 -11.31 -17.72
N LEU A 84 12.15 -10.49 -16.90
CA LEU A 84 12.12 -10.69 -15.46
C LEU A 84 11.19 -11.85 -15.10
N THR A 85 11.73 -12.81 -14.36
CA THR A 85 10.99 -13.98 -13.88
C THR A 85 11.25 -14.16 -12.39
N PHE A 86 10.46 -15.02 -11.73
CA PHE A 86 10.75 -15.43 -10.34
C PHE A 86 12.20 -15.87 -10.12
N ARG A 87 12.80 -16.57 -11.10
CA ARG A 87 14.21 -17.01 -11.01
C ARG A 87 15.19 -15.84 -10.93
N SER A 88 14.85 -14.71 -11.53
CA SER A 88 15.67 -13.50 -11.47
C SER A 88 15.84 -13.04 -10.02
N PHE A 89 14.86 -13.27 -9.13
CA PHE A 89 14.90 -12.86 -7.72
C PHE A 89 15.65 -13.84 -6.80
N LEU A 90 16.04 -15.02 -7.30
CA LEU A 90 16.83 -15.98 -6.53
C LEU A 90 18.32 -15.58 -6.47
N PRO A 91 19.05 -15.95 -5.40
CA PRO A 91 18.59 -16.73 -4.25
C PRO A 91 17.92 -15.89 -3.14
N HIS A 92 17.94 -14.56 -3.25
CA HIS A 92 17.61 -13.67 -2.13
C HIS A 92 16.12 -13.54 -1.85
N ILE A 93 15.27 -13.58 -2.87
CA ILE A 93 13.82 -13.31 -2.79
C ILE A 93 13.57 -12.04 -1.96
N ASN A 94 14.22 -10.95 -2.37
CA ASN A 94 14.12 -9.63 -1.76
C ASN A 94 14.12 -8.58 -2.88
N LEU A 95 13.01 -7.85 -3.01
CA LEU A 95 12.80 -6.88 -4.07
C LEU A 95 13.79 -5.71 -3.97
N PRO A 96 13.98 -5.02 -2.83
CA PRO A 96 14.96 -3.92 -2.74
C PRO A 96 16.37 -4.34 -3.17
N THR A 97 16.86 -5.50 -2.69
CA THR A 97 18.14 -6.07 -3.12
C THR A 97 18.19 -6.29 -4.63
N LYS A 98 17.14 -6.87 -5.22
CA LYS A 98 17.06 -7.04 -6.68
C LYS A 98 17.08 -5.72 -7.43
N LEU A 99 16.35 -4.72 -6.96
CA LEU A 99 16.30 -3.40 -7.60
C LEU A 99 17.68 -2.72 -7.56
N LYS A 100 18.42 -2.84 -6.45
CA LYS A 100 19.81 -2.35 -6.38
C LYS A 100 20.72 -3.02 -7.41
N GLU A 101 20.60 -4.34 -7.58
CA GLU A 101 21.37 -5.07 -8.61
C GLU A 101 21.04 -4.60 -10.04
N LEU A 102 19.81 -4.16 -10.28
CA LEU A 102 19.35 -3.58 -11.54
C LEU A 102 19.72 -2.09 -11.69
N GLY A 103 20.41 -1.49 -10.72
CA GLY A 103 20.88 -0.11 -10.76
C GLY A 103 19.89 0.93 -10.22
N TYR A 104 18.84 0.52 -9.52
CA TYR A 104 17.96 1.44 -8.81
C TYR A 104 18.66 2.02 -7.59
N LYS A 105 18.43 3.31 -7.34
CA LYS A 105 18.63 3.89 -6.01
C LYS A 105 17.38 3.62 -5.18
N THR A 106 17.54 2.86 -4.09
CA THR A 106 16.42 2.34 -3.29
C THR A 106 16.27 3.11 -1.99
N SER A 107 15.07 3.64 -1.75
CA SER A 107 14.77 4.48 -0.58
C SER A 107 13.48 4.04 0.10
N ALA A 108 13.45 4.07 1.43
CA ALA A 108 12.26 3.83 2.22
C ALA A 108 11.98 4.96 3.22
N ARG A 109 10.70 5.27 3.39
CA ARG A 109 10.15 6.10 4.47
C ARG A 109 9.03 5.33 5.14
N VAL A 110 9.07 5.20 6.46
CA VAL A 110 8.08 4.44 7.20
C VAL A 110 7.61 5.23 8.42
N SER A 111 6.31 5.16 8.72
CA SER A 111 5.70 5.80 9.90
C SER A 111 5.65 4.88 11.12
N LEU A 112 5.72 3.56 10.92
CA LEU A 112 5.46 2.59 11.97
C LEU A 112 6.75 2.15 12.69
N PRO A 113 6.87 2.28 14.02
CA PRO A 113 8.05 1.87 14.78
C PRO A 113 8.41 0.38 14.64
N VAL A 114 7.43 -0.48 14.38
CA VAL A 114 7.66 -1.91 14.11
C VAL A 114 8.45 -2.16 12.81
N LEU A 115 8.55 -1.15 11.94
CA LEU A 115 9.34 -1.14 10.71
C LEU A 115 10.65 -0.37 10.87
N ASN A 116 11.15 -0.19 12.09
CA ASN A 116 12.37 0.57 12.35
C ASN A 116 13.61 0.05 11.56
N PRO A 117 14.56 0.95 11.22
CA PRO A 117 15.73 0.65 10.39
C PRO A 117 16.70 -0.38 10.96
N SER A 118 16.58 -0.74 12.25
CA SER A 118 17.47 -1.68 12.93
C SER A 118 17.08 -3.15 12.70
N THR A 119 15.97 -3.41 12.01
CA THR A 119 15.47 -4.77 11.75
C THR A 119 15.80 -5.24 10.34
N SER A 120 15.58 -6.53 10.06
CA SER A 120 15.79 -7.14 8.74
C SER A 120 14.95 -6.53 7.63
N ILE A 121 13.93 -5.72 7.95
CA ILE A 121 13.11 -5.03 6.96
C ILE A 121 13.93 -4.05 6.11
N ASN A 122 14.98 -3.47 6.68
CA ASN A 122 15.90 -2.55 6.01
C ASN A 122 17.01 -3.32 5.24
N THR A 123 16.65 -4.43 4.61
CA THR A 123 17.57 -5.18 3.75
C THR A 123 17.42 -4.71 2.32
N GLY A 124 18.51 -4.28 1.71
CA GLY A 124 18.54 -3.92 0.29
C GLY A 124 18.06 -2.50 -0.01
N PHE A 125 17.94 -1.62 0.98
CA PHE A 125 17.77 -0.18 0.78
C PHE A 125 19.11 0.55 0.79
N ASP A 126 19.22 1.67 0.07
CA ASP A 126 20.35 2.60 0.15
C ASP A 126 20.13 3.70 1.19
N ASP A 127 18.86 4.04 1.40
CA ASP A 127 18.42 5.05 2.35
C ASP A 127 17.11 4.59 2.99
N TYR A 128 17.04 4.58 4.32
CA TYR A 128 15.87 4.10 5.06
C TYR A 128 15.68 4.96 6.29
N LYS A 129 14.48 5.54 6.42
CA LYS A 129 14.15 6.45 7.51
C LYS A 129 12.81 6.09 8.13
N LEU A 130 12.81 5.94 9.46
CA LEU A 130 11.60 6.03 10.28
C LEU A 130 11.31 7.52 10.49
N MET A 131 10.10 7.96 10.15
CA MET A 131 9.69 9.35 10.30
C MET A 131 9.51 9.72 11.78
N ASP A 132 9.73 11.00 12.10
CA ASP A 132 9.62 11.50 13.47
C ASP A 132 8.16 11.54 13.95
N ASP A 133 7.23 11.76 13.03
CA ASP A 133 5.79 11.77 13.26
C ASP A 133 5.13 10.59 12.50
N HIS A 134 4.13 10.00 13.15
CA HIS A 134 3.36 8.87 12.64
C HIS A 134 2.51 9.25 11.42
N PHE A 135 2.09 10.51 11.31
CA PHE A 135 1.16 11.03 10.30
C PHE A 135 1.81 12.05 9.34
N ASP A 136 2.99 11.72 8.83
CA ASP A 136 3.82 12.65 8.05
C ASP A 136 4.04 12.24 6.58
N PHE A 137 3.01 11.75 5.90
CA PHE A 137 3.11 11.49 4.47
C PHE A 137 3.40 12.78 3.68
N SER A 138 2.92 13.94 4.14
CA SER A 138 3.27 15.23 3.53
C SER A 138 4.78 15.48 3.55
N GLY A 139 5.44 15.28 4.69
CA GLY A 139 6.90 15.42 4.79
C GLY A 139 7.65 14.39 3.94
N MET A 140 7.15 13.15 3.87
CA MET A 140 7.70 12.15 2.94
C MET A 140 7.62 12.62 1.48
N VAL A 141 6.47 13.17 1.06
CA VAL A 141 6.28 13.72 -0.30
C VAL A 141 7.23 14.88 -0.57
N ASP A 142 7.48 15.74 0.42
CA ASP A 142 8.43 16.85 0.30
C ASP A 142 9.87 16.35 0.04
N GLU A 143 10.29 15.28 0.70
CA GLU A 143 11.63 14.67 0.55
C GLU A 143 11.85 13.90 -0.77
N ILE A 144 10.79 13.39 -1.42
CA ILE A 144 10.93 12.57 -2.63
C ILE A 144 11.32 13.44 -3.83
N GLU A 145 12.29 12.99 -4.61
CA GLU A 145 12.70 13.67 -5.85
C GLU A 145 12.81 12.67 -6.99
N PHE A 146 12.69 13.13 -8.23
CA PHE A 146 12.87 12.30 -9.42
C PHE A 146 13.99 12.88 -10.30
N PRO A 147 15.27 12.65 -9.94
CA PRO A 147 16.40 13.05 -10.77
C PRO A 147 16.32 12.42 -12.16
N ALA A 148 16.73 13.16 -13.19
CA ALA A 148 16.61 12.70 -14.58
C ALA A 148 17.58 11.56 -14.92
N ASP A 149 18.74 11.51 -14.25
CA ASP A 149 19.86 10.60 -14.49
C ASP A 149 19.86 9.35 -13.60
N GLU A 150 18.91 9.24 -12.67
CA GLU A 150 18.79 8.09 -11.76
C GLU A 150 17.43 7.42 -11.90
N THR A 151 17.39 6.09 -11.73
CA THR A 151 16.13 5.35 -11.60
C THR A 151 15.89 5.07 -10.12
N ARG A 152 14.73 5.46 -9.61
CA ARG A 152 14.41 5.45 -8.18
C ARG A 152 13.37 4.38 -7.84
N PHE A 153 13.57 3.75 -6.69
CA PHE A 153 12.54 2.97 -6.00
C PHE A 153 12.25 3.61 -4.65
N TYR A 154 11.00 3.97 -4.43
CA TYR A 154 10.50 4.51 -3.17
C TYR A 154 9.51 3.53 -2.55
N PHE A 155 9.77 3.13 -1.32
CA PHE A 155 8.87 2.34 -0.50
C PHE A 155 8.36 3.18 0.67
N LEU A 156 7.06 3.45 0.72
CA LEU A 156 6.44 4.37 1.66
C LEU A 156 5.39 3.62 2.47
N ASN A 157 5.57 3.52 3.78
CA ASN A 157 4.53 3.08 4.71
C ASN A 157 4.05 4.31 5.48
N VAL A 158 2.75 4.60 5.38
CA VAL A 158 2.14 5.84 5.88
C VAL A 158 1.12 5.51 6.96
N GLY A 159 1.08 6.31 8.03
CA GLY A 159 0.34 6.00 9.26
C GLY A 159 -1.05 6.64 9.36
N GLU A 160 -1.45 7.52 8.45
CA GLU A 160 -2.65 8.35 8.56
C GLU A 160 -3.94 7.53 8.70
N THR A 161 -3.99 6.34 8.10
CA THR A 161 -5.13 5.43 8.20
C THR A 161 -5.05 4.45 9.37
N HIS A 162 -3.93 4.41 10.09
CA HIS A 162 -3.78 3.66 11.33
C HIS A 162 -4.33 4.47 12.51
N TYR A 163 -4.89 3.79 13.51
CA TYR A 163 -5.37 4.45 14.72
C TYR A 163 -4.27 5.33 15.36
N PRO A 164 -4.52 6.59 15.75
CA PRO A 164 -5.84 7.23 15.87
C PRO A 164 -6.36 8.04 14.67
N TYR A 165 -6.02 7.70 13.43
CA TYR A 165 -6.60 8.31 12.22
C TYR A 165 -6.41 9.84 12.14
N MET A 166 -5.21 10.30 12.48
CA MET A 166 -4.85 11.72 12.62
C MET A 166 -5.68 12.51 13.63
N MET A 167 -6.41 11.85 14.55
CA MET A 167 -7.12 12.52 15.64
C MET A 167 -6.18 12.79 16.81
N GLU A 168 -6.35 13.96 17.44
CA GLU A 168 -5.53 14.41 18.56
C GLU A 168 -6.40 15.06 19.65
N GLY A 169 -5.86 15.16 20.86
CA GLY A 169 -6.46 15.93 21.95
C GLY A 169 -7.85 15.44 22.35
N GLU A 170 -8.79 16.38 22.52
CA GLU A 170 -10.18 16.10 22.94
C GLU A 170 -10.99 15.33 21.89
N ASP A 171 -10.53 15.29 20.64
CA ASP A 171 -11.17 14.54 19.55
C ASP A 171 -10.84 13.04 19.60
N LEU A 172 -9.79 12.66 20.35
CA LEU A 172 -9.40 11.26 20.54
C LEU A 172 -10.40 10.55 21.45
N PRO A 173 -11.17 9.58 20.93
CA PRO A 173 -12.20 8.92 21.73
C PRO A 173 -11.59 7.91 22.69
N HIS A 174 -12.16 7.85 23.90
CA HIS A 174 -11.79 6.83 24.87
C HIS A 174 -12.41 5.48 24.50
N ILE A 175 -11.59 4.59 23.93
CA ILE A 175 -11.97 3.19 23.71
C ILE A 175 -11.60 2.38 24.95
N SER A 176 -12.63 1.96 25.70
CA SER A 176 -12.50 1.05 26.85
C SER A 176 -11.85 -0.26 26.41
N GLY A 177 -10.82 -0.73 27.13
CA GLY A 177 -10.06 -1.93 26.77
C GLY A 177 -8.82 -1.69 25.89
N VAL A 178 -8.76 -0.62 25.08
CA VAL A 178 -7.52 -0.23 24.35
C VAL A 178 -6.62 0.64 25.24
N HIS A 179 -7.22 1.62 25.92
CA HIS A 179 -6.50 2.50 26.88
C HIS A 179 -6.44 1.91 28.30
N GLY A 180 -7.24 0.86 28.58
CA GLY A 180 -7.31 0.20 29.89
C GLY A 180 -6.19 -0.82 30.13
N VAL A 181 -5.62 -1.41 29.07
CA VAL A 181 -4.65 -2.51 29.20
C VAL A 181 -3.32 -2.04 29.79
N VAL A 182 -2.89 -0.80 29.53
CA VAL A 182 -1.61 -0.30 30.08
C VAL A 182 -1.74 0.06 31.57
N LYS A 183 -2.94 0.44 32.05
CA LYS A 183 -3.16 0.87 33.44
C LYS A 183 -3.70 -0.21 34.38
N LYS A 184 -4.30 -1.28 33.85
CA LYS A 184 -5.01 -2.31 34.64
C LYS A 184 -4.44 -3.72 34.51
N MET A 185 -3.19 -3.89 34.06
CA MET A 185 -2.57 -5.24 34.06
C MET A 185 -2.40 -5.85 35.46
N ASP A 186 -2.53 -5.06 36.54
CA ASP A 186 -2.39 -5.53 37.94
C ASP A 186 -3.69 -5.48 38.78
N GLU A 187 -4.81 -4.98 38.25
CA GLU A 187 -6.06 -4.84 39.01
C GLU A 187 -7.12 -5.82 38.48
N GLN A 188 -7.34 -6.91 39.21
CA GLN A 188 -8.54 -7.74 39.04
C GLN A 188 -9.75 -6.89 39.44
N ASP A 189 -10.62 -6.55 38.50
CA ASP A 189 -11.93 -6.01 38.86
C ASP A 189 -13.03 -6.38 37.87
N GLY A 190 -14.14 -6.81 38.48
CA GLY A 190 -15.54 -6.50 38.18
C GLY A 190 -16.02 -6.53 36.73
N VAL A 191 -17.08 -7.32 36.49
CA VAL A 191 -17.89 -7.23 35.27
C VAL A 191 -18.46 -5.82 35.16
N ASN A 192 -17.92 -5.01 34.24
CA ASN A 192 -18.50 -3.73 33.87
C ASN A 192 -19.62 -3.98 32.85
N ASP A 193 -20.82 -3.45 33.15
CA ASP A 193 -22.02 -3.51 32.28
C ASP A 193 -22.02 -2.45 31.15
N GLU A 194 -20.92 -1.73 30.93
CA GLU A 194 -20.83 -0.81 29.79
C GLU A 194 -20.63 -1.59 28.48
N PRO A 195 -21.31 -1.19 27.38
CA PRO A 195 -21.10 -1.80 26.08
C PRO A 195 -19.61 -1.74 25.71
N PHE A 196 -19.06 -2.89 25.31
CA PHE A 196 -17.63 -3.03 25.01
C PHE A 196 -17.19 -2.05 23.89
N PHE A 197 -18.08 -1.80 22.92
CA PHE A 197 -17.94 -0.75 21.91
C PHE A 197 -19.25 0.02 21.73
N ASP A 198 -19.14 1.34 21.58
CA ASP A 198 -20.24 2.22 21.16
C ASP A 198 -20.31 2.26 19.63
N ASP A 199 -21.44 1.85 19.05
CA ASP A 199 -21.65 1.79 17.60
C ASP A 199 -21.49 3.16 16.93
N GLU A 200 -21.95 4.24 17.58
CA GLU A 200 -21.81 5.59 17.02
C GLU A 200 -20.34 6.01 16.97
N LEU A 201 -19.60 5.70 18.03
CA LEU A 201 -18.16 5.91 18.08
C LEU A 201 -17.42 5.09 17.01
N MET A 202 -17.71 3.80 16.90
CA MET A 202 -17.08 2.94 15.88
C MET A 202 -17.34 3.45 14.47
N LYS A 203 -18.57 3.89 14.20
CA LYS A 203 -18.90 4.54 12.94
C LYS A 203 -18.11 5.84 12.74
N LYS A 204 -17.97 6.67 13.77
CA LYS A 204 -17.16 7.91 13.71
C LYS A 204 -15.70 7.61 13.37
N LEU A 205 -15.11 6.59 13.99
CA LEU A 205 -13.74 6.15 13.72
C LEU A 205 -13.57 5.66 12.27
N HIS A 206 -14.49 4.84 11.79
CA HIS A 206 -14.48 4.36 10.40
C HIS A 206 -14.66 5.51 9.40
N ASP A 207 -15.59 6.44 9.66
CA ASP A 207 -15.77 7.65 8.84
C ASP A 207 -14.53 8.55 8.86
N GLN A 208 -13.77 8.57 9.96
CA GLN A 208 -12.50 9.29 10.03
C GLN A 208 -11.43 8.62 9.17
N GLN A 209 -11.31 7.28 9.18
CA GLN A 209 -10.37 6.57 8.30
C GLN A 209 -10.63 6.88 6.81
N VAL A 210 -11.90 7.05 6.40
CA VAL A 210 -12.25 7.50 5.04
C VAL A 210 -11.65 8.87 4.74
N LYS A 211 -11.76 9.83 5.66
CA LYS A 211 -11.16 11.18 5.48
C LYS A 211 -9.62 11.12 5.41
N CYS A 212 -9.00 10.19 6.12
CA CYS A 212 -7.56 9.97 6.01
C CYS A 212 -7.16 9.52 4.60
N VAL A 213 -7.95 8.66 3.95
CA VAL A 213 -7.72 8.29 2.55
C VAL A 213 -7.87 9.52 1.62
N GLU A 214 -8.88 10.36 1.84
CA GLU A 214 -9.04 11.62 1.07
C GLU A 214 -7.87 12.58 1.27
N TYR A 215 -7.31 12.65 2.48
CA TYR A 215 -6.09 13.41 2.77
C TYR A 215 -4.87 12.85 2.03
N LEU A 216 -4.66 11.53 2.09
CA LEU A 216 -3.57 10.85 1.38
C LEU A 216 -3.67 11.03 -0.13
N ASP A 217 -4.87 10.99 -0.71
CA ASP A 217 -5.09 11.24 -2.15
C ASP A 217 -4.56 12.61 -2.60
N ASN A 218 -4.80 13.67 -1.82
CA ASN A 218 -4.30 15.01 -2.15
C ASN A 218 -2.77 15.05 -2.22
N HIS A 219 -2.09 14.38 -1.29
CA HIS A 219 -0.62 14.31 -1.26
C HIS A 219 -0.05 13.39 -2.32
N ILE A 220 -0.77 12.32 -2.69
CA ILE A 220 -0.44 11.50 -3.86
C ILE A 220 -0.54 12.33 -5.14
N GLY A 221 -1.54 13.21 -5.25
CA GLY A 221 -1.63 14.19 -6.34
C GLY A 221 -0.38 15.07 -6.44
N ARG A 222 0.07 15.63 -5.32
CA ARG A 222 1.33 16.40 -5.24
C ARG A 222 2.54 15.56 -5.66
N LEU A 223 2.59 14.28 -5.25
CA LEU A 223 3.68 13.38 -5.63
C LEU A 223 3.67 13.06 -7.13
N PHE A 224 2.49 12.91 -7.74
CA PHE A 224 2.35 12.72 -9.19
C PHE A 224 2.89 13.92 -9.97
N GLU A 225 2.66 15.14 -9.50
CA GLU A 225 3.17 16.37 -10.13
C GLU A 225 4.71 16.45 -10.12
N LYS A 226 5.39 15.75 -9.19
CA LYS A 226 6.86 15.69 -9.13
C LYS A 226 7.45 14.73 -10.15
N CYS A 227 6.65 13.89 -10.82
CA CYS A 227 7.15 12.89 -11.76
C CYS A 227 7.66 13.52 -13.06
N THR A 228 8.97 13.46 -13.27
CA THR A 228 9.66 14.00 -14.45
C THR A 228 9.86 12.99 -15.58
N ARG A 229 9.61 11.70 -15.32
CA ARG A 229 9.74 10.57 -16.25
C ARG A 229 8.71 9.49 -15.90
N ASP A 230 8.68 8.41 -16.70
CA ASP A 230 7.82 7.27 -16.44
C ASP A 230 8.03 6.71 -15.03
N THR A 231 6.95 6.74 -14.25
CA THR A 231 6.90 6.25 -12.88
C THR A 231 5.72 5.31 -12.74
N TYR A 232 5.98 4.12 -12.20
CA TYR A 232 4.99 3.13 -11.86
C TYR A 232 4.61 3.27 -10.39
N PHE A 233 3.33 3.52 -10.13
CA PHE A 233 2.79 3.65 -8.78
C PHE A 233 2.07 2.38 -8.38
N ILE A 234 2.28 1.97 -7.12
CA ILE A 234 1.57 0.88 -6.47
C ILE A 234 1.03 1.44 -5.15
N ILE A 235 -0.28 1.37 -4.94
CA ILE A 235 -0.96 1.84 -3.74
C ILE A 235 -1.76 0.69 -3.17
N THR A 236 -1.52 0.37 -1.90
CA THR A 236 -2.20 -0.73 -1.21
C THR A 236 -2.31 -0.45 0.28
N ALA A 237 -2.93 -1.36 1.02
CA ALA A 237 -2.73 -1.48 2.47
C ALA A 237 -1.96 -2.76 2.83
N ASP A 238 -1.41 -2.80 4.03
CA ASP A 238 -0.76 -3.97 4.63
C ASP A 238 -1.74 -4.90 5.34
N HIS A 239 -2.82 -4.36 5.89
CA HIS A 239 -4.00 -5.05 6.40
C HIS A 239 -5.13 -4.02 6.58
N GLY A 240 -6.31 -4.50 6.94
CA GLY A 240 -7.43 -3.66 7.39
C GLY A 240 -7.53 -3.58 8.90
N GLU A 241 -8.68 -3.12 9.38
CA GLU A 241 -8.96 -2.84 10.79
C GLU A 241 -10.43 -3.13 11.12
N LEU A 242 -10.72 -3.43 12.38
CA LEU A 242 -12.05 -3.64 12.92
C LEU A 242 -12.53 -2.42 13.68
N PHE A 243 -13.78 -2.06 13.40
CA PHE A 243 -14.52 -0.96 13.99
C PHE A 243 -15.74 -1.54 14.71
N GLY A 244 -15.53 -2.50 15.61
CA GLY A 244 -16.59 -3.13 16.41
C GLY A 244 -17.16 -4.42 15.82
N GLU A 245 -16.81 -4.80 14.58
CA GLU A 245 -17.30 -6.05 13.98
C GLU A 245 -16.97 -7.26 14.86
N ASP A 246 -17.96 -8.13 15.07
CA ASP A 246 -17.89 -9.33 15.92
C ASP A 246 -17.36 -9.08 17.35
N GLY A 247 -17.50 -7.84 17.85
CA GLY A 247 -16.99 -7.45 19.16
C GLY A 247 -15.47 -7.28 19.18
N TYR A 248 -14.85 -6.94 18.05
CA TYR A 248 -13.44 -6.59 17.94
C TYR A 248 -13.21 -5.13 17.54
N PHE A 249 -12.11 -4.56 18.01
CA PHE A 249 -11.57 -3.30 17.53
C PHE A 249 -10.07 -3.47 17.25
N GLY A 250 -9.58 -2.81 16.21
CA GLY A 250 -8.18 -2.88 15.80
C GLY A 250 -7.89 -4.03 14.85
N HIS A 251 -6.67 -4.56 14.89
CA HIS A 251 -6.19 -5.57 13.96
C HIS A 251 -5.35 -6.64 14.71
N GLY A 252 -4.47 -7.36 13.99
CA GLY A 252 -3.73 -8.56 14.39
C GLY A 252 -3.44 -8.78 15.88
N PRO A 253 -3.48 -10.03 16.37
CA PRO A 253 -3.53 -11.30 15.62
C PRO A 253 -4.96 -11.80 15.34
N ILE A 254 -5.88 -10.89 15.02
CA ILE A 254 -7.29 -11.20 14.75
C ILE A 254 -7.45 -11.82 13.36
N ILE A 255 -8.23 -12.90 13.29
CA ILE A 255 -8.66 -13.53 12.04
C ILE A 255 -10.07 -13.06 11.71
N HIS A 256 -10.19 -12.03 10.88
CA HIS A 256 -11.47 -11.51 10.43
C HIS A 256 -11.35 -10.98 9.00
N GLU A 257 -12.37 -11.17 8.17
CA GLU A 257 -12.33 -10.81 6.75
C GLU A 257 -11.93 -9.34 6.54
N LYS A 258 -12.50 -8.41 7.32
CA LYS A 258 -12.18 -6.98 7.28
C LYS A 258 -10.73 -6.60 7.61
N VAL A 259 -10.00 -7.46 8.31
CA VAL A 259 -8.56 -7.28 8.55
C VAL A 259 -7.74 -7.74 7.34
N PHE A 260 -8.25 -8.67 6.54
CA PHE A 260 -7.53 -9.15 5.36
C PHE A 260 -7.93 -8.42 4.08
N GLU A 261 -9.14 -7.87 3.97
CA GLU A 261 -9.60 -7.07 2.82
C GLU A 261 -8.86 -5.72 2.72
N VAL A 262 -7.97 -5.61 1.74
CA VAL A 262 -7.17 -4.41 1.47
C VAL A 262 -7.43 -3.84 0.08
N PRO A 263 -7.32 -2.52 -0.11
CA PRO A 263 -7.31 -1.93 -1.44
C PRO A 263 -6.01 -2.26 -2.17
N PHE A 264 -6.09 -2.42 -3.48
CA PHE A 264 -4.94 -2.46 -4.37
C PHE A 264 -5.21 -1.64 -5.63
N MET A 265 -4.26 -0.79 -5.98
CA MET A 265 -4.25 -0.01 -7.21
C MET A 265 -2.82 0.11 -7.73
N GLU A 266 -2.66 0.00 -9.04
CA GLU A 266 -1.36 0.21 -9.65
C GLU A 266 -1.49 0.78 -11.06
N GLY A 267 -0.52 1.58 -11.49
CA GLY A 267 -0.55 2.18 -12.82
C GLY A 267 0.70 2.99 -13.12
N ARG A 268 0.95 3.20 -14.42
CA ARG A 268 2.08 4.01 -14.89
C ARG A 268 1.62 5.42 -15.22
N LEU A 269 2.34 6.41 -14.71
CA LEU A 269 2.22 7.81 -15.13
C LEU A 269 3.46 8.19 -15.94
N SER A 270 3.24 8.73 -17.15
CA SER A 270 4.31 9.31 -17.95
C SER A 270 4.65 10.71 -17.41
N GLY A 271 5.94 10.99 -17.23
CA GLY A 271 6.39 12.32 -16.84
C GLY A 271 6.09 13.35 -17.93
N SER A 272 5.63 14.54 -17.54
CA SER A 272 5.37 15.62 -18.48
C SER A 272 6.70 16.29 -18.89
N SER A 273 7.34 15.82 -19.95
CA SER A 273 8.22 16.70 -20.74
C SER A 273 7.31 17.62 -21.56
N GLY A 274 7.25 18.91 -21.20
CA GLY A 274 6.43 19.96 -21.81
C GLY A 274 5.57 19.59 -23.03
N SER A 275 4.24 19.62 -22.83
CA SER A 275 3.15 19.51 -23.82
C SER A 275 3.20 18.35 -24.83
N VAL A 276 2.21 17.46 -24.78
CA VAL A 276 1.22 17.19 -25.85
C VAL A 276 0.17 16.20 -25.30
N GLU A 277 -1.05 16.35 -25.83
CA GLU A 277 -2.28 15.56 -25.71
C GLU A 277 -2.11 14.10 -25.25
N ALA A 278 -3.01 13.67 -24.36
CA ALA A 278 -3.11 12.29 -23.92
C ALA A 278 -3.33 11.35 -25.12
N GLU A 279 -2.29 10.60 -25.49
CA GLU A 279 -2.47 9.46 -26.39
C GLU A 279 -3.28 8.39 -25.67
N ARG A 280 -4.47 8.11 -26.21
CA ARG A 280 -5.33 7.01 -25.78
C ARG A 280 -4.57 5.71 -25.99
N GLN A 281 -4.28 4.99 -24.90
CA GLN A 281 -3.75 3.63 -24.98
C GLN A 281 -4.77 2.72 -25.68
N GLU A 282 -4.30 1.97 -26.66
CA GLU A 282 -5.05 0.92 -27.35
C GLU A 282 -5.48 -0.14 -26.34
N THR A 283 -6.78 -0.41 -26.28
CA THR A 283 -7.33 -1.45 -25.39
C THR A 283 -6.89 -2.84 -25.86
N ASP A 284 -6.86 -3.83 -24.95
CA ASP A 284 -6.51 -5.21 -25.34
C ASP A 284 -7.44 -5.77 -26.44
N ASP A 285 -8.71 -5.35 -26.45
CA ASP A 285 -9.67 -5.70 -27.49
C ASP A 285 -9.30 -5.10 -28.86
N GLU A 286 -8.86 -3.84 -28.90
CA GLU A 286 -8.39 -3.18 -30.12
C GLU A 286 -7.09 -3.83 -30.64
N ARG A 287 -6.17 -4.18 -29.73
CA ARG A 287 -4.92 -4.87 -30.07
C ARG A 287 -5.16 -6.25 -30.65
N ILE A 288 -6.14 -6.99 -30.13
CA ILE A 288 -6.55 -8.29 -30.65
C ILE A 288 -7.24 -8.14 -32.01
N ALA A 289 -8.13 -7.16 -32.17
CA ALA A 289 -8.81 -6.88 -33.43
C ALA A 289 -7.81 -6.55 -34.56
N ASN A 290 -6.86 -5.65 -34.30
CA ASN A 290 -5.83 -5.27 -35.28
C ASN A 290 -4.89 -6.45 -35.61
N LYS A 291 -4.62 -7.33 -34.64
CA LYS A 291 -3.86 -8.57 -34.86
C LYS A 291 -4.62 -9.55 -35.77
N LEU A 292 -5.93 -9.69 -35.61
CA LEU A 292 -6.76 -10.57 -36.43
C LEU A 292 -6.92 -10.04 -37.86
N GLU A 293 -7.07 -8.72 -38.03
CA GLU A 293 -7.14 -8.07 -39.34
C GLU A 293 -5.81 -8.18 -40.11
N SER A 294 -4.68 -7.92 -39.45
CA SER A 294 -3.35 -8.08 -40.08
C SER A 294 -3.00 -9.52 -40.47
N LEU A 295 -3.70 -10.51 -39.90
CA LEU A 295 -3.58 -11.93 -40.22
C LEU A 295 -4.68 -12.42 -41.19
N GLY A 296 -5.59 -11.54 -41.62
CA GLY A 296 -6.64 -11.84 -42.60
C GLY A 296 -7.79 -12.70 -42.06
N TYR A 297 -8.01 -12.70 -40.74
CA TYR A 297 -9.12 -13.42 -40.11
C TYR A 297 -10.40 -12.58 -39.97
N MET A 298 -10.33 -11.28 -40.27
CA MET A 298 -11.45 -10.33 -40.33
C MET A 298 -11.40 -9.54 -41.64
#